data_AF-A0A7S1LN89-F1
#
_entry.id   AF-A0A7S1LN89-F1
#
_cell.length_a   1.000
_cell.length_b   1.000
_cell.length_c   1.000
_cell.angle_alpha   90.00
_cell.angle_beta   90.00
_cell.angle_gamma   90.00
#
_symmetry.space_group_name_H-M   'P 1'
#
loop_
_entity.id
_entity.type
_entity.pdbx_description
1 polymer ?
#
loop_
_entity_poly.entity_id
_entity_poly.type
_entity_poly.pdbx_seq_one_letter_code
_entity_poly.pdbx_strand_id
1 'polypeptide(L)'
;SNGMQAYHHAMMVVIVPFPFPFAQMLTYLLLGFTFLAPFMVLQFTRSVVFSPILTFIGVFGYAGTDSIAKEIENPFGEDANDLPLLGMHRDYNNSLRELLLPHPHLAHIGGPWRPSSSMTG
;
A
#
# COMPACT_ATOMS: atom_id res chain seq x y z
N SER A 1 -11.14 3.69 21.17
CA SER A 1 -11.77 3.34 19.89
C SER A 1 -10.71 2.73 18.99
N ASN A 2 -10.85 1.47 18.61
CA ASN A 2 -9.87 0.77 17.76
C ASN A 2 -9.73 1.45 16.38
N GLY A 3 -10.80 2.08 15.87
CA GLY A 3 -10.77 2.82 14.61
C GLY A 3 -9.87 4.05 14.64
N MET A 4 -9.88 4.80 15.75
CA MET A 4 -9.00 5.98 15.89
C MET A 4 -7.51 5.56 15.95
N GLN A 5 -7.21 4.44 16.63
CA GLN A 5 -5.85 3.90 16.66
C GLN A 5 -5.39 3.48 15.26
N ALA A 6 -6.23 2.72 14.52
CA ALA A 6 -5.92 2.30 13.15
C ALA A 6 -5.71 3.49 12.20
N TYR A 7 -6.53 4.55 12.32
CA TYR A 7 -6.35 5.79 11.56
C TYR A 7 -4.99 6.44 11.85
N HIS A 8 -4.63 6.57 13.13
CA HIS A 8 -3.31 7.11 13.50
C HIS A 8 -2.17 6.26 12.96
N HIS A 9 -2.27 4.93 12.99
CA HIS A 9 -1.25 4.06 12.39
C HIS A 9 -1.11 4.27 10.89
N ALA A 10 -2.21 4.36 10.13
CA ALA A 10 -2.17 4.65 8.70
C ALA A 10 -1.54 6.03 8.41
N MET A 11 -1.91 7.04 9.20
CA MET A 11 -1.32 8.38 9.12
C MET A 11 0.20 8.36 9.35
N MET A 12 0.70 7.57 10.31
CA MET A 12 2.14 7.47 10.55
C MET A 12 2.91 6.93 9.33
N VAL A 13 2.33 5.99 8.58
CA VAL A 13 2.93 5.46 7.35
C VAL A 13 3.07 6.55 6.28
N VAL A 14 2.08 7.45 6.17
CA VAL A 14 2.11 8.55 5.20
C VAL A 14 3.05 9.69 5.64
N ILE A 15 3.07 10.01 6.93
CA ILE A 15 3.75 11.20 7.45
C ILE A 15 5.24 10.94 7.72
N VAL A 16 5.63 9.69 7.97
CA VAL A 16 7.02 9.31 8.24
C VAL A 16 7.60 8.64 6.99
N PRO A 17 8.09 9.41 6.00
CA PRO A 17 8.67 8.85 4.80
C PRO A 17 9.97 8.10 5.09
N PHE A 18 10.35 7.22 4.17
CA PHE A 18 11.64 6.56 4.22
C PHE A 18 12.78 7.61 4.28
N PRO A 19 13.78 7.45 5.16
CA PRO A 19 14.80 8.47 5.35
C PRO A 19 15.61 8.73 4.07
N PHE A 20 15.56 9.96 3.58
CA PHE A 20 16.24 10.36 2.34
C PHE A 20 17.74 10.00 2.27
N PRO A 21 18.56 10.19 3.32
CA PRO A 21 19.97 9.80 3.27
C PRO A 21 20.19 8.31 3.01
N PHE A 22 19.28 7.44 3.48
CA PHE A 22 19.37 6.01 3.20
C PHE A 22 19.09 5.71 1.72
N ALA A 23 18.07 6.35 1.13
CA ALA A 23 17.77 6.19 -0.29
C ALA A 23 18.93 6.66 -1.18
N GLN A 24 19.59 7.76 -0.80
CA GLN A 24 20.79 8.25 -1.50
C GLN A 24 21.94 7.26 -1.41
N MET A 25 22.23 6.74 -0.20
CA MET A 25 23.30 5.76 0.00
C MET A 25 23.05 4.48 -0.81
N LEU A 26 21.81 3.99 -0.83
CA LEU A 26 21.43 2.82 -1.62
C LEU A 26 21.64 3.07 -3.13
N THR A 27 21.23 4.25 -3.61
CA THR A 27 21.44 4.66 -5.01
C THR A 27 22.92 4.70 -5.37
N TYR A 28 23.77 5.29 -4.52
CA TYR A 28 25.22 5.32 -4.76
C TYR A 28 25.86 3.93 -4.70
N LEU A 29 25.42 3.06 -3.79
CA LEU A 29 25.89 1.69 -3.71
C LEU A 29 25.53 0.91 -4.97
N LEU A 30 24.29 1.06 -5.46
CA LEU A 30 23.81 0.41 -6.67
C LEU A 30 24.54 0.92 -7.92
N LEU A 31 24.84 2.21 -7.98
CA LEU A 31 25.66 2.80 -9.03
C LEU A 31 27.07 2.20 -9.03
N GLY A 32 27.71 2.15 -7.85
CA GLY A 32 29.02 1.51 -7.68
C GLY A 32 29.00 0.04 -8.09
N PHE A 33 27.98 -0.70 -7.67
CA PHE A 33 27.77 -2.10 -8.06
C PHE A 33 27.64 -2.25 -9.57
N THR A 34 26.87 -1.39 -10.23
CA THR A 34 26.67 -1.40 -11.69
C THR A 34 28.00 -1.26 -12.44
N PHE A 35 28.91 -0.40 -11.97
CA PHE A 35 30.22 -0.23 -12.58
C PHE A 35 31.22 -1.34 -12.21
N LEU A 36 31.20 -1.85 -10.98
CA LEU A 36 32.18 -2.84 -10.50
C LEU A 36 31.83 -4.28 -10.88
N ALA A 37 30.53 -4.61 -10.95
CA ALA A 37 30.04 -5.94 -11.29
C ALA A 37 30.59 -6.52 -12.61
N PRO A 38 30.66 -5.80 -13.75
CA PRO A 38 31.22 -6.36 -14.98
C PRO A 38 32.66 -6.81 -14.84
N PHE A 39 33.49 -6.05 -14.12
CA PHE A 39 34.90 -6.39 -13.91
C PHE A 39 35.07 -7.62 -13.00
N MET A 40 34.31 -7.68 -11.91
CA MET A 40 34.33 -8.80 -10.98
C MET A 40 33.88 -10.10 -11.64
N VAL A 41 32.77 -10.05 -12.38
CA VAL A 41 32.21 -11.22 -13.08
C VAL A 41 33.11 -11.65 -14.23
N LEU A 42 33.72 -10.73 -14.97
CA LEU A 42 34.70 -11.08 -16.01
C LEU A 42 35.89 -11.82 -15.42
N GLN A 43 36.45 -11.33 -14.32
CA GLN A 43 37.58 -11.97 -13.65
C GLN A 43 37.23 -13.36 -13.09
N PHE A 44 36.01 -13.52 -12.58
CA PHE A 44 35.53 -14.78 -12.01
C PHE A 44 35.25 -15.84 -13.07
N THR A 45 34.50 -15.50 -14.13
CA THR A 45 34.09 -16.47 -15.15
C THR A 45 35.15 -16.68 -16.23
N ARG A 46 36.03 -15.69 -16.47
CA ARG A 46 37.00 -15.67 -17.60
C ARG A 46 36.38 -15.91 -18.97
N SER A 47 35.08 -15.64 -19.12
CA SER A 47 34.33 -15.88 -20.36
C SER A 47 33.67 -14.60 -20.86
N VAL A 48 34.06 -14.16 -22.05
CA VAL A 48 33.55 -12.92 -22.65
C VAL A 48 32.06 -13.00 -22.99
N VAL A 49 31.50 -14.20 -23.15
CA VAL A 49 30.07 -14.42 -23.48
C VAL A 49 29.21 -14.53 -22.22
N PHE A 50 29.64 -15.32 -21.23
CA PHE A 50 28.83 -15.53 -20.03
C PHE A 50 28.88 -14.36 -19.06
N SER A 51 29.99 -13.62 -19.00
CA SER A 51 30.14 -12.48 -18.09
C SER A 51 29.10 -11.38 -18.28
N PRO A 52 28.83 -10.84 -19.49
CA PRO A 52 27.81 -9.81 -19.65
C PRO A 52 26.40 -10.29 -19.29
N ILE A 53 26.08 -11.57 -19.53
CA ILE A 53 24.78 -12.15 -19.18
C ILE A 53 24.61 -12.18 -17.65
N LEU A 54 25.61 -12.67 -16.92
CA LEU A 54 25.56 -12.75 -15.46
C LEU A 54 25.56 -11.35 -14.82
N THR A 55 26.36 -10.43 -15.35
CA THR A 55 26.35 -9.02 -14.90
C THR A 55 25.00 -8.37 -15.13
N PHE A 56 24.38 -8.58 -16.30
CA PHE A 56 23.05 -8.05 -16.59
C PHE A 56 22.02 -8.57 -15.59
N ILE A 57 21.96 -9.89 -15.36
CA ILE A 57 21.01 -10.50 -14.42
C ILE A 57 21.21 -9.92 -13.01
N GLY A 58 22.46 -9.80 -12.55
CA GLY A 58 22.77 -9.26 -11.22
C GLY A 58 22.36 -7.80 -11.08
N VAL A 59 22.82 -6.93 -11.98
CA VAL A 59 22.51 -5.49 -11.96
C VAL A 59 21.02 -5.24 -12.12
N PHE A 60 20.38 -5.91 -13.08
CA PHE A 60 18.93 -5.80 -13.31
C PHE A 60 18.14 -6.24 -12.08
N GLY A 61 18.52 -7.36 -11.44
CA GLY A 61 17.85 -7.85 -10.25
C GLY A 61 17.90 -6.86 -9.08
N TYR A 62 19.08 -6.30 -8.79
CA TYR A 62 19.22 -5.31 -7.72
C TYR A 62 18.53 -3.97 -8.05
N ALA A 63 18.62 -3.50 -9.29
CA ALA A 63 17.95 -2.27 -9.71
C ALA A 63 16.42 -2.39 -9.73
N GLY A 64 15.91 -3.55 -10.15
CA GLY A 64 14.49 -3.87 -10.07
C GLY A 64 14.02 -3.94 -8.63
N THR A 65 14.81 -4.54 -7.73
CA THR A 65 14.47 -4.59 -6.29
C THR A 65 14.40 -3.20 -5.67
N ASP A 66 15.35 -2.31 -5.98
CA ASP A 66 15.31 -0.91 -5.53
C ASP A 66 14.06 -0.17 -6.06
N SER A 67 13.67 -0.43 -7.30
CA SER A 67 12.46 0.16 -7.90
C SER A 67 11.18 -0.35 -7.22
N ILE A 68 11.08 -1.66 -6.97
CA ILE A 68 9.94 -2.26 -6.25
C ILE A 68 9.86 -1.73 -4.82
N ALA A 69 11.01 -1.55 -4.14
CA ALA A 69 11.03 -1.00 -2.80
C ALA A 69 10.45 0.42 -2.74
N LYS A 70 10.72 1.24 -3.76
CA LYS A 70 10.14 2.58 -3.91
C LYS A 70 8.63 2.56 -4.14
N GLU A 71 8.10 1.59 -4.89
CA GLU A 71 6.64 1.46 -5.02
C GLU A 71 6.00 1.07 -3.68
N ILE A 72 6.58 0.10 -2.96
CA ILE A 72 6.03 -0.39 -1.69
C ILE A 72 6.07 0.68 -0.59
N GLU A 73 6.97 1.67 -0.68
CA GLU A 73 7.07 2.74 0.32
C GLU A 73 5.87 3.72 0.29
N ASN A 74 5.09 3.74 -0.80
CA ASN A 74 3.93 4.63 -0.97
C ASN A 74 2.61 3.89 -1.22
N PRO A 75 2.11 3.08 -0.27
CA PRO A 75 0.95 2.20 -0.49
C PRO A 75 -0.41 2.92 -0.62
N PHE A 76 -0.44 4.24 -0.40
CA PHE A 76 -1.63 5.08 -0.46
C PHE A 76 -1.63 6.02 -1.67
N GLY A 77 -0.82 5.72 -2.69
CA GLY A 77 -0.74 6.47 -3.94
C GLY A 77 -1.90 6.16 -4.91
N GLU A 78 -1.61 6.30 -6.21
CA GLU A 78 -2.55 6.12 -7.31
C GLU A 78 -2.06 5.06 -8.33
N ASP A 79 -1.01 4.30 -7.99
CA ASP A 79 -0.48 3.25 -8.83
C ASP A 79 -1.37 2.00 -8.80
N ALA A 80 -1.24 1.15 -9.82
CA ALA A 80 -2.07 -0.05 -9.97
C ALA A 80 -1.95 -1.04 -8.78
N ASN A 81 -0.83 -0.99 -8.06
CA ASN A 81 -0.54 -1.87 -6.92
C ASN A 81 -0.81 -1.20 -5.57
N ASP A 82 -1.38 0.01 -5.55
CA ASP A 82 -1.72 0.73 -4.32
C ASP A 82 -3.05 0.26 -3.72
N LEU A 83 -3.30 0.66 -2.48
CA LEU A 83 -4.54 0.33 -1.78
C LEU A 83 -5.75 0.97 -2.48
N PRO A 84 -6.84 0.23 -2.72
CA PRO A 84 -8.03 0.76 -3.39
C PRO A 84 -8.90 1.59 -2.42
N LEU A 85 -8.40 2.75 -1.99
CA LEU A 85 -8.98 3.58 -0.92
C LEU A 85 -10.44 3.97 -1.20
N LEU A 86 -10.76 4.31 -2.45
CA LEU A 86 -12.12 4.64 -2.85
C LEU A 86 -13.08 3.45 -2.71
N GLY A 87 -12.61 2.24 -3.05
CA GLY A 87 -13.37 1.00 -2.86
C GLY A 87 -13.62 0.74 -1.38
N MET A 88 -12.55 0.78 -0.58
CA MET A 88 -12.62 0.58 0.87
C MET A 88 -13.57 1.60 1.55
N HIS A 89 -13.55 2.86 1.12
CA HIS A 89 -14.45 3.88 1.65
C HIS A 89 -15.92 3.63 1.28
N ARG A 90 -16.19 3.16 0.06
CA ARG A 90 -17.55 2.78 -0.37
C ARG A 90 -18.06 1.60 0.44
N ASP A 91 -17.23 0.58 0.67
CA ASP A 91 -17.60 -0.59 1.47
C ASP A 91 -17.87 -0.24 2.94
N TYR A 92 -17.06 0.66 3.50
CA TYR A 92 -17.29 1.21 4.83
C TYR A 92 -18.64 1.92 4.93
N ASN A 93 -18.97 2.80 3.98
CA ASN A 93 -20.24 3.51 3.95
C ASN A 93 -21.44 2.56 3.77
N ASN A 94 -21.28 1.51 2.97
CA ASN A 94 -22.32 0.49 2.81
C ASN A 94 -22.57 -0.28 4.11
N SER A 95 -21.50 -0.66 4.82
CA SER A 95 -21.60 -1.31 6.14
C SER A 95 -22.36 -0.44 7.14
N LEU A 96 -22.09 0.87 7.17
CA LEU A 96 -22.83 1.82 8.02
C LEU A 96 -24.31 1.91 7.64
N ARG A 97 -24.64 1.90 6.34
CA ARG A 97 -26.02 1.89 5.87
C ARG A 97 -26.75 0.64 6.30
N GLU A 98 -26.12 -0.53 6.21
CA GLU A 98 -26.71 -1.79 6.67
C GLU A 98 -27.05 -1.77 8.17
N LEU A 99 -26.20 -1.18 9.00
CA LEU A 99 -26.46 -1.01 10.43
C LEU A 99 -27.61 -0.04 10.73
N LEU A 100 -27.88 0.91 9.83
CA LEU A 100 -28.98 1.87 9.95
C LEU A 100 -30.31 1.30 9.41
N LEU A 101 -30.29 0.21 8.66
CA LEU A 101 -31.51 -0.44 8.19
C LEU A 101 -32.25 -1.08 9.38
N PRO A 102 -33.57 -0.91 9.50
CA PRO A 102 -34.33 -1.52 10.58
C PRO A 102 -34.26 -3.05 10.47
N HIS A 103 -33.53 -3.65 11.39
CA HIS A 103 -33.47 -5.10 11.51
C HIS A 103 -34.85 -5.66 11.88
N PRO A 104 -35.45 -6.58 11.10
CA PRO A 104 -36.80 -7.09 11.34
C PRO A 104 -36.95 -7.83 12.68
N HIS A 105 -35.85 -8.27 13.30
CA HIS A 105 -35.84 -8.88 14.62
C HIS A 105 -35.90 -7.87 15.79
N LEU A 106 -35.63 -6.58 15.55
CA LEU A 106 -35.81 -5.51 16.54
C LEU A 106 -37.18 -4.81 16.43
N ALA A 107 -37.96 -5.13 15.39
CA ALA A 107 -39.34 -4.65 15.24
C ALA A 107 -40.28 -5.13 16.36
N HIS A 108 -39.89 -6.17 17.11
CA HIS A 108 -40.65 -6.67 18.27
C HIS A 108 -40.32 -5.98 19.60
N ILE A 109 -39.21 -5.23 19.69
CA ILE A 109 -38.80 -4.53 20.92
C ILE A 109 -39.15 -3.03 20.90
N GLY A 110 -39.34 -2.47 19.70
CA GLY A 110 -39.97 -1.16 19.52
C GLY A 110 -41.46 -1.33 19.28
N GLY A 111 -42.28 -1.21 20.32
CA GLY A 111 -43.73 -1.07 20.17
C GLY A 111 -44.05 0.04 19.15
N PRO A 112 -45.18 -0.07 18.42
CA PRO A 112 -45.42 0.76 17.25
C PRO A 112 -45.56 2.22 17.68
N TRP A 113 -44.61 3.07 17.29
CA TRP A 113 -44.87 4.49 17.26
C TRP A 113 -45.93 4.73 16.17
N ARG A 114 -47.18 4.92 16.62
CA ARG A 114 -48.30 5.33 15.77
C ARG A 114 -48.34 6.86 15.74
N PRO A 115 -48.21 7.53 14.58
CA PRO A 115 -48.58 8.93 14.49
C PRO A 115 -50.09 9.03 14.72
N SER A 116 -50.50 9.76 15.76
CA SER A 116 -51.91 9.99 16.05
C SER A 116 -52.51 10.93 15.00
N SER A 117 -53.11 10.39 13.96
CA SER A 117 -53.99 11.15 13.07
C SER A 117 -55.40 11.22 13.68
N SER A 118 -55.62 12.16 14.59
CA SER A 118 -56.96 12.63 14.94
C SER A 118 -56.90 14.00 15.63
N MET A 119 -56.96 15.06 14.84
CA MET A 119 -57.61 16.31 15.21
C MET A 119 -57.78 17.18 13.95
N THR A 120 -58.64 16.69 13.05
CA THR A 120 -59.52 17.58 12.30
C THR A 120 -60.77 17.76 13.15
N GLY A 121 -60.92 18.97 13.68
CA GLY A 121 -62.15 19.52 14.22
C GLY A 121 -62.15 20.99 13.83
#